data_AF-A0A662C5L1-F1
#
_entry.id   AF-A0A662C5L1-F1
#
_cell.length_a   1.000
_cell.length_b   1.000
_cell.length_c   1.000
_cell.angle_alpha   90.00
_cell.angle_beta   90.00
_cell.angle_gamma   90.00
#
_symmetry.space_group_name_H-M   'P 1'
#
loop_
_entity.id
_entity.type
_entity.pdbx_description
1 polymer ?
#
loop_
_entity_poly.entity_id
_entity_poly.type
_entity_poly.pdbx_seq_one_letter_code
_entity_poly.pdbx_strand_id
1 'polypeptide(L)'
;MRKLLIVSALVLFAGVAFGQTLTKGSVIGVHNYTITLQPDVTMNQFVEFWKNNVIPEFEKVWPGPKTIVMKGDRGEHKYGFATISYFESIEQRDKIYPTEGDPDDAAIPESLIPIMEELGKYIISYEDDYTDYVIL
;
A
#
# COMPACT_ATOMS: atom_id res chain seq x y z
N MET A 1 -5.76 -21.23 -40.79
CA MET A 1 -6.85 -21.13 -39.79
C MET A 1 -6.53 -21.87 -38.48
N ARG A 2 -6.21 -23.18 -38.51
CA ARG A 2 -5.95 -23.97 -37.29
C ARG A 2 -4.80 -23.45 -36.41
N LYS A 3 -3.71 -22.98 -37.01
CA LYS A 3 -2.57 -22.36 -36.29
C LYS A 3 -2.93 -21.01 -35.64
N LEU A 4 -3.80 -20.23 -36.29
CA LEU A 4 -4.25 -18.92 -35.79
C LEU A 4 -5.14 -19.10 -34.54
N LEU A 5 -6.04 -20.09 -34.57
CA LEU A 5 -6.88 -20.45 -33.42
C LEU A 5 -6.07 -20.89 -32.20
N ILE A 6 -4.98 -21.64 -32.40
CA ILE A 6 -4.10 -22.08 -31.30
C ILE A 6 -3.37 -20.89 -30.68
N VAL A 7 -2.85 -19.97 -31.50
CA VAL A 7 -2.17 -18.75 -31.00
C VAL A 7 -3.16 -17.85 -30.24
N SER A 8 -4.36 -17.65 -30.78
CA SER A 8 -5.40 -16.86 -30.09
C SER A 8 -5.82 -17.49 -28.76
N ALA A 9 -5.94 -18.82 -28.68
CA ALA A 9 -6.22 -19.51 -27.43
C ALA A 9 -5.11 -19.32 -26.40
N LEU A 10 -3.83 -19.44 -26.80
CA LEU A 10 -2.70 -19.24 -25.89
C LEU A 10 -2.62 -17.80 -25.34
N VAL A 11 -2.92 -16.80 -26.18
CA VAL A 11 -2.98 -15.39 -25.75
C VAL A 11 -4.13 -15.16 -24.77
N LEU A 12 -5.30 -15.77 -25.00
CA LEU A 12 -6.44 -15.69 -24.08
C LEU A 12 -6.14 -16.38 -22.74
N PHE A 13 -5.50 -17.55 -22.75
CA PHE A 13 -5.13 -18.26 -21.52
C PHE A 13 -4.06 -17.53 -20.72
N ALA A 14 -3.08 -16.90 -21.38
CA ALA A 14 -2.13 -16.03 -20.69
C ALA A 14 -2.87 -14.86 -20.02
N GLY A 15 -3.77 -14.18 -20.73
CA GLY A 15 -4.55 -13.07 -20.18
C GLY A 15 -5.40 -13.45 -18.95
N VAL A 16 -5.95 -14.67 -18.92
CA VAL A 16 -6.74 -15.16 -17.77
C VAL A 16 -5.85 -15.57 -16.60
N ALA A 17 -4.70 -16.20 -16.86
CA ALA A 17 -3.76 -16.61 -15.81
C ALA A 17 -3.10 -15.42 -15.10
N PHE A 18 -2.84 -14.32 -15.82
CA PHE A 18 -2.37 -13.06 -15.24
C PHE A 18 -3.49 -12.21 -14.62
N GLY A 19 -4.77 -12.61 -14.78
CA GLY A 19 -5.93 -11.86 -14.31
C GLY A 19 -6.34 -12.12 -12.87
N GLN A 20 -5.80 -13.16 -12.21
CA GLN A 20 -6.01 -13.39 -10.78
C GLN A 20 -4.89 -12.71 -9.98
N THR A 21 -5.11 -11.44 -9.61
CA THR A 21 -4.19 -10.63 -8.82
C THR A 21 -4.14 -11.02 -7.34
N LEU A 22 -5.07 -11.85 -6.88
CA LEU A 22 -5.23 -12.23 -5.47
C LEU A 22 -5.05 -13.74 -5.30
N THR A 23 -3.91 -14.15 -4.73
CA THR A 23 -3.55 -15.56 -4.56
C THR A 23 -3.81 -16.03 -3.13
N LYS A 24 -4.33 -17.25 -2.95
CA LYS A 24 -4.46 -17.86 -1.62
C LYS A 24 -3.13 -17.78 -0.85
N GLY A 25 -3.18 -17.31 0.40
CA GLY A 25 -2.01 -17.10 1.27
C GLY A 25 -1.37 -15.71 1.16
N SER A 26 -1.75 -14.89 0.18
CA SER A 26 -1.33 -13.48 0.11
C SER A 26 -2.08 -12.65 1.17
N VAL A 27 -1.58 -11.45 1.44
CA VAL A 27 -2.15 -10.53 2.45
C VAL A 27 -2.59 -9.23 1.80
N ILE A 28 -3.75 -8.74 2.20
CA ILE A 28 -4.26 -7.40 1.90
C ILE A 28 -4.29 -6.61 3.20
N GLY A 29 -3.39 -5.64 3.34
CA GLY A 29 -3.46 -4.64 4.40
C GLY A 29 -4.40 -3.53 3.98
N VAL A 30 -5.42 -3.24 4.78
CA VAL A 30 -6.32 -2.09 4.59
C VAL A 30 -6.10 -1.13 5.74
N HIS A 31 -5.66 0.09 5.44
CA HIS A 31 -5.33 1.11 6.43
C HIS A 31 -6.19 2.35 6.20
N ASN A 32 -6.91 2.79 7.22
CA ASN A 32 -7.69 4.02 7.21
C ASN A 32 -7.00 5.04 8.11
N TYR A 33 -6.65 6.20 7.57
CA TYR A 33 -5.89 7.19 8.32
C TYR A 33 -6.74 8.39 8.71
N THR A 34 -6.58 8.82 9.96
CA THR A 34 -7.01 10.13 10.44
C THR A 34 -5.80 11.04 10.50
N ILE A 35 -5.71 12.02 9.59
CA ILE A 35 -4.55 12.90 9.45
C ILE A 35 -4.84 14.27 10.04
N THR A 36 -3.95 14.75 10.91
CA THR A 36 -3.88 16.16 11.29
C THR A 36 -2.83 16.84 10.42
N LEU A 37 -3.25 17.72 9.52
CA LEU A 37 -2.37 18.42 8.60
C LEU A 37 -1.64 19.59 9.28
N GLN A 38 -0.47 19.94 8.78
CA GLN A 38 0.20 21.20 9.11
C GLN A 38 -0.66 22.41 8.67
N PRO A 39 -0.48 23.59 9.29
CA PRO A 39 -1.13 24.81 8.83
C PRO A 39 -0.87 25.05 7.33
N ASP A 40 -1.89 25.50 6.60
CA ASP A 40 -1.85 25.81 5.18
C ASP A 40 -1.60 24.62 4.22
N VAL A 41 -1.49 23.40 4.74
CA VAL A 41 -1.43 22.17 3.92
C VAL A 41 -2.84 21.64 3.66
N THR A 42 -3.15 21.37 2.40
CA THR A 42 -4.39 20.71 1.98
C THR A 42 -4.22 19.20 1.95
N MET A 43 -5.31 18.47 2.13
CA MET A 43 -5.31 17.00 2.00
C MET A 43 -4.79 16.55 0.63
N ASN A 44 -5.10 17.28 -0.45
CA ASN A 44 -4.60 16.93 -1.78
C ASN A 44 -3.07 17.07 -1.89
N GLN A 45 -2.48 18.14 -1.34
CA GLN A 45 -1.02 18.30 -1.31
C GLN A 45 -0.34 17.18 -0.54
N PHE A 46 -0.90 16.81 0.62
CA PHE A 46 -0.42 15.67 1.39
C PHE A 46 -0.51 14.36 0.60
N VAL A 47 -1.66 14.07 -0.02
CA VAL A 47 -1.86 12.83 -0.81
C VAL A 47 -0.94 12.77 -2.01
N GLU A 48 -0.73 13.88 -2.72
CA GLU A 48 0.22 13.95 -3.83
C GLU A 48 1.65 13.70 -3.36
N PHE A 49 2.05 14.32 -2.25
CA PHE A 49 3.36 14.10 -1.66
C PHE A 49 3.55 12.62 -1.25
N TRP A 50 2.57 12.04 -0.56
CA TRP A 50 2.60 10.64 -0.13
C TRP A 50 2.76 9.68 -1.31
N LYS A 51 1.94 9.85 -2.36
CA LYS A 51 1.96 8.99 -3.54
C LYS A 51 3.25 9.09 -4.34
N ASN A 52 3.79 10.30 -4.47
CA ASN A 52 4.88 10.57 -5.40
C ASN A 52 6.27 10.51 -4.74
N ASN A 53 6.34 10.56 -3.41
CA ASN A 53 7.61 10.59 -2.67
C ASN A 53 7.68 9.50 -1.61
N VAL A 54 6.72 9.44 -0.67
CA VAL A 54 6.75 8.48 0.44
C VAL A 54 6.66 7.03 -0.06
N ILE A 55 5.61 6.68 -0.80
CA ILE A 55 5.41 5.30 -1.29
C ILE A 55 6.61 4.82 -2.14
N PRO A 56 7.13 5.60 -3.12
CA PRO A 56 8.30 5.19 -3.88
C PRO A 56 9.54 4.92 -3.03
N GLU A 57 9.83 5.71 -1.99
CA GLU A 57 10.96 5.44 -1.11
C GLU A 57 10.76 4.16 -0.29
N PHE A 58 9.54 3.91 0.20
CA PHE A 58 9.20 2.66 0.89
C PHE A 58 9.36 1.45 -0.03
N GLU A 59 8.88 1.52 -1.27
CA GLU A 59 8.99 0.43 -2.25
C GLU A 59 10.44 0.15 -2.66
N LYS A 60 11.35 1.13 -2.58
CA LYS A 60 12.79 0.91 -2.82
C LYS A 60 13.44 0.09 -1.71
N VAL A 61 13.05 0.37 -0.46
CA VAL A 61 13.60 -0.30 0.72
C VAL A 61 12.99 -1.69 0.88
N TRP A 62 11.69 -1.80 0.66
CA TRP A 62 10.93 -3.03 0.74
C TRP A 62 10.32 -3.37 -0.61
N PRO A 63 11.05 -4.07 -1.50
CA PRO A 63 10.53 -4.45 -2.80
C PRO A 63 9.51 -5.57 -2.67
N GLY A 64 8.43 -5.48 -3.46
CA GLY A 64 7.39 -6.50 -3.55
C GLY A 64 6.00 -5.95 -3.26
N PRO A 65 5.75 -5.36 -2.08
CA PRO A 65 4.46 -4.79 -1.76
C PRO A 65 4.04 -3.75 -2.79
N LYS A 66 2.74 -3.72 -3.06
CA LYS A 66 2.12 -2.69 -3.89
C LYS A 66 1.08 -1.95 -3.09
N THR A 67 1.26 -0.65 -2.94
CA THR A 67 0.37 0.20 -2.16
C THR A 67 -0.45 1.10 -3.07
N ILE A 68 -1.77 1.00 -2.94
CA ILE A 68 -2.73 1.84 -3.65
C ILE A 68 -3.28 2.85 -2.65
N VAL A 69 -3.27 4.11 -3.05
CA VAL A 69 -3.89 5.20 -2.29
C VAL A 69 -5.33 5.41 -2.74
N MET A 70 -6.23 5.54 -1.78
CA MET A 70 -7.67 5.66 -1.98
C MET A 70 -8.24 6.87 -1.23
N LYS A 71 -9.40 7.33 -1.71
CA LYS A 71 -10.20 8.37 -1.07
C LYS A 71 -11.56 7.80 -0.69
N GLY A 72 -12.01 8.08 0.53
CA GLY A 72 -13.36 7.71 0.97
C GLY A 72 -14.44 8.52 0.24
N ASP A 73 -15.31 7.85 -0.52
CA ASP A 73 -16.47 8.49 -1.18
C ASP A 73 -17.72 8.48 -0.28
N ARG A 74 -17.91 7.42 0.54
CA ARG A 74 -19.09 7.16 1.38
C ARG A 74 -18.72 6.33 2.61
N GLY A 75 -19.65 6.19 3.55
CA GLY A 75 -19.47 5.39 4.78
C GLY A 75 -18.79 6.16 5.90
N GLU A 76 -18.26 5.44 6.88
CA GLU A 76 -17.65 6.00 8.09
C GLU A 76 -16.39 6.82 7.77
N HIS A 77 -15.58 6.38 6.81
CA HIS A 77 -14.35 7.06 6.39
C HIS A 77 -14.56 8.04 5.21
N LYS A 78 -15.77 8.57 5.03
CA LYS A 78 -16.08 9.51 3.94
C LYS A 78 -15.16 10.73 3.99
N TYR A 79 -14.62 11.14 2.84
CA TYR A 79 -13.64 12.20 2.68
C TYR A 79 -12.25 11.93 3.29
N GLY A 80 -12.08 10.79 3.96
CA GLY A 80 -10.79 10.33 4.48
C GLY A 80 -9.88 9.78 3.40
N PHE A 81 -8.66 9.46 3.83
CA PHE A 81 -7.59 8.85 3.05
C PHE A 81 -7.33 7.43 3.57
N ALA A 82 -7.12 6.49 2.65
CA ALA A 82 -6.85 5.10 2.99
C ALA A 82 -5.80 4.51 2.04
N THR A 83 -5.13 3.46 2.48
CA THR A 83 -4.26 2.65 1.61
C THR A 83 -4.70 1.19 1.60
N ILE A 84 -4.47 0.54 0.46
CA ILE A 84 -4.46 -0.92 0.35
C ILE A 84 -3.06 -1.35 -0.04
N SER A 85 -2.47 -2.23 0.75
CA SER A 85 -1.18 -2.86 0.44
C SER A 85 -1.38 -4.34 0.15
N TYR A 86 -0.88 -4.80 -1.00
CA TYR A 86 -0.81 -6.23 -1.32
C TYR A 86 0.57 -6.77 -0.96
N PHE A 87 0.61 -7.88 -0.23
CA PHE A 87 1.80 -8.68 0.04
C PHE A 87 1.61 -10.09 -0.51
N GLU A 88 2.62 -10.63 -1.18
CA GLU A 88 2.57 -11.97 -1.78
C GLU A 88 2.41 -13.10 -0.74
N SER A 89 2.88 -12.87 0.49
CA SER A 89 2.75 -13.82 1.59
C SER A 89 2.80 -13.14 2.96
N ILE A 90 2.40 -13.87 4.00
CA ILE A 90 2.53 -13.43 5.39
C ILE A 90 3.98 -13.12 5.74
N GLU A 91 4.93 -13.96 5.30
CA GLU A 91 6.36 -13.75 5.56
C GLU A 91 6.90 -12.47 4.89
N GLN A 92 6.32 -12.03 3.77
CA GLN A 92 6.69 -10.76 3.17
C GLN A 92 6.18 -9.58 4.01
N ARG A 93 4.93 -9.64 4.48
CA ARG A 93 4.35 -8.63 5.37
C ARG A 93 5.15 -8.53 6.67
N ASP A 94 5.48 -9.67 7.29
CA ASP A 94 6.19 -9.73 8.58
C ASP A 94 7.63 -9.21 8.53
N LYS A 95 8.26 -9.15 7.35
CA LYS A 95 9.58 -8.51 7.18
C LYS A 95 9.54 -7.00 7.34
N ILE A 96 8.37 -6.40 7.13
CA ILE A 96 8.14 -4.96 7.17
C ILE A 96 7.45 -4.61 8.49
N TYR A 97 6.45 -5.40 8.85
CA TYR A 97 5.65 -5.25 10.07
C TYR A 97 5.75 -6.53 10.91
N PRO A 98 6.84 -6.70 11.68
CA PRO A 98 7.04 -7.90 12.49
C PRO A 98 5.93 -8.09 13.53
N THR A 99 5.57 -9.34 13.79
CA THR A 99 4.35 -9.72 14.54
C THR A 99 4.46 -9.56 16.07
N GLU A 100 5.61 -9.12 16.62
CA GLU A 100 5.80 -8.93 18.08
C GLU A 100 6.69 -7.71 18.40
N GLY A 101 6.22 -6.87 19.34
CA GLY A 101 6.85 -5.61 19.76
C GLY A 101 5.91 -4.43 19.52
N ASP A 102 6.07 -3.33 20.26
CA ASP A 102 5.34 -2.09 20.02
C ASP A 102 5.48 -1.75 18.51
N PRO A 103 4.48 -1.28 17.75
CA PRO A 103 4.69 -0.79 16.38
C PRO A 103 5.84 0.23 16.27
N ASP A 104 6.22 0.89 17.37
CA ASP A 104 7.41 1.74 17.50
C ASP A 104 8.76 0.99 17.52
N ASP A 105 8.77 -0.33 17.74
CA ASP A 105 9.98 -1.18 17.79
C ASP A 105 10.48 -1.60 16.39
N ALA A 106 9.67 -1.41 15.34
CA ALA A 106 10.12 -1.59 13.97
C ALA A 106 11.05 -0.43 13.59
N ALA A 107 12.36 -0.64 13.74
CA ALA A 107 13.36 0.36 13.38
C ALA A 107 13.15 0.82 11.93
N ILE A 108 12.75 2.09 11.75
CA ILE A 108 12.67 2.72 10.44
C ILE A 108 14.09 2.69 9.84
N PRO A 109 14.29 2.06 8.68
CA PRO A 109 15.58 2.06 8.01
C PRO A 109 16.13 3.47 7.87
N GLU A 110 17.42 3.69 8.18
CA GLU A 110 18.02 5.03 8.15
C GLU A 110 17.82 5.76 6.81
N SER A 111 17.75 5.01 5.71
CA SER A 111 17.47 5.54 4.37
C SER A 111 16.10 6.23 4.24
N LEU A 112 15.15 5.93 5.12
CA LEU A 112 13.82 6.55 5.13
C LEU A 112 13.73 7.77 6.05
N ILE A 113 14.72 8.02 6.93
CA ILE A 113 14.71 9.19 7.82
C ILE A 113 14.48 10.50 7.05
N PRO A 114 15.16 10.79 5.92
CA PRO A 114 14.96 12.04 5.20
C PRO A 114 13.54 12.23 4.69
N ILE A 115 12.90 11.17 4.19
CA ILE A 115 11.51 11.26 3.69
C ILE A 115 10.50 11.35 4.84
N MET A 116 10.82 10.78 6.01
CA MET A 116 10.02 10.96 7.24
C MET A 116 10.12 12.39 7.78
N GLU A 117 11.30 13.00 7.76
CA GLU A 117 11.47 14.42 8.12
C GLU A 117 10.70 15.33 7.15
N GLU A 118 10.70 15.01 5.86
CA GLU A 118 9.94 15.76 4.86
C GLU A 118 8.43 15.58 5.03
N LEU A 119 7.97 14.37 5.36
CA LEU A 119 6.58 14.08 5.71
C LEU A 119 6.08 14.97 6.86
N GLY A 120 6.93 15.25 7.86
CA GLY A 120 6.62 16.16 8.97
C GLY A 120 6.29 17.61 8.55
N LYS A 121 6.61 18.01 7.31
CA LYS A 121 6.20 19.31 6.75
C LYS A 121 4.75 19.33 6.26
N TYR A 122 4.13 18.16 6.11
CA TYR A 122 2.75 18.01 5.65
C TYR A 122 1.78 17.66 6.77
N ILE A 123 2.21 16.89 7.77
CA ILE A 123 1.36 16.40 8.86
C ILE A 123 1.93 16.75 10.24
N ILE A 124 1.03 17.00 11.19
CA ILE A 124 1.33 17.14 12.63
C ILE A 124 1.29 15.76 13.29
N SER A 125 0.26 14.99 12.98
CA SER A 125 0.05 13.64 13.50
C SER A 125 -0.83 12.83 12.55
N TYR A 126 -0.81 11.52 12.74
CA TYR A 126 -1.76 10.61 12.12
C TYR A 126 -2.16 9.52 13.10
N GLU A 127 -3.36 8.98 12.90
CA GLU A 127 -3.80 7.71 13.48
C GLU A 127 -4.04 6.75 12.31
N ASP A 128 -3.73 5.47 12.51
CA ASP A 128 -3.91 4.40 11.53
C ASP A 128 -4.79 3.30 12.12
N ASP A 129 -6.00 3.15 11.58
CA ASP A 129 -6.89 2.02 11.86
C ASP A 129 -6.77 1.01 10.72
N TYR A 130 -6.15 -0.13 11.01
CA TYR A 130 -5.78 -1.09 9.99
C TYR A 130 -6.25 -2.51 10.28
N THR A 131 -6.38 -3.29 9.21
CA THR A 131 -6.59 -4.74 9.29
C THR A 131 -5.89 -5.43 8.13
N ASP A 132 -5.11 -6.45 8.47
CA ASP A 132 -4.50 -7.35 7.50
C ASP A 132 -5.39 -8.58 7.26
N TYR A 133 -5.77 -8.80 6.00
CA TYR A 133 -6.60 -9.92 5.57
C TYR A 133 -5.78 -10.94 4.79
N VAL A 134 -5.75 -12.19 5.25
CA VAL A 134 -5.15 -13.31 4.51
C VAL A 134 -6.18 -13.88 3.53
N ILE A 135 -5.77 -14.04 2.27
CA ILE A 135 -6.63 -14.61 1.23
C ILE A 135 -6.73 -16.13 1.41
N LEU A 136 -7.96 -16.66 1.47
CA LEU A 136 -8.26 -18.07 1.78
C LEU A 136 -8.41 -18.97 0.55
#